data_AF-Q6LRF6-F1
#
_entry.id   AF-Q6LRF6-F1
#
_cell.length_a   1.000
_cell.length_b   1.000
_cell.length_c   1.000
_cell.angle_alpha   90.00
_cell.angle_beta   90.00
_cell.angle_gamma   90.00
#
_symmetry.space_group_name_H-M   'P 1'
#
loop_
_entity.id
_entity.type
_entity.pdbx_description
1 polymer ?
#
loop_
_entity_poly.entity_id
_entity_poly.type
_entity_poly.pdbx_seq_one_letter_code
_entity_poly.pdbx_strand_id
1 'polypeptide(L)'
;MEVLSLLTKVMLVLAIAGGIGTFIWIGLVAYLKSKWLPLLEDILDDGVRFYSLNIFFAGTGVLQYATVFLWPFHAKRYGMIEKRDNVPKHIQKWFVFAFCWFMSCGALIAASAIMVKIYDL
;
A
#
# COMPACT_ATOMS: atom_id res chain seq x y z
N MET A 1 -10.65 -36.65 -1.40
CA MET A 1 -9.21 -36.37 -1.51
C MET A 1 -8.89 -35.31 -2.56
N GLU A 2 -9.48 -35.36 -3.76
CA GLU A 2 -9.19 -34.38 -4.84
C GLU A 2 -9.58 -32.94 -4.50
N VAL A 3 -10.77 -32.72 -3.92
CA VAL A 3 -11.23 -31.38 -3.51
C VAL A 3 -10.31 -30.76 -2.44
N LEU A 4 -9.90 -31.56 -1.46
CA LEU A 4 -8.97 -31.13 -0.40
C LEU A 4 -7.62 -30.72 -1.01
N SER A 5 -7.09 -31.56 -1.92
CA SER A 5 -5.84 -31.26 -2.66
C SER A 5 -5.93 -29.99 -3.51
N LEU A 6 -7.09 -29.74 -4.14
CA LEU A 6 -7.32 -28.52 -4.89
C LEU A 6 -7.34 -27.28 -3.98
N LEU A 7 -8.05 -27.34 -2.85
CA LEU A 7 -8.15 -26.24 -1.89
C LEU A 7 -6.77 -25.85 -1.34
N THR A 8 -5.95 -26.83 -0.94
CA THR A 8 -4.58 -26.58 -0.47
C THR A 8 -3.72 -25.89 -1.53
N LYS A 9 -3.84 -26.30 -2.81
CA LYS A 9 -3.12 -25.64 -3.91
C LYS A 9 -3.56 -24.19 -4.11
N VAL A 10 -4.87 -23.93 -4.08
CA VAL A 10 -5.41 -22.57 -4.21
C VAL A 10 -4.89 -21.67 -3.09
N MET A 11 -4.92 -22.14 -1.85
CA MET A 11 -4.40 -21.39 -0.69
C MET A 11 -2.91 -21.08 -0.85
N LEU A 12 -2.11 -22.08 -1.23
CA LEU A 12 -0.68 -21.88 -1.47
C LEU A 12 -0.43 -20.83 -2.56
N VAL A 13 -1.18 -20.88 -3.67
CA VAL A 13 -1.07 -19.89 -4.75
C VAL A 13 -1.43 -18.49 -4.24
N LEU A 14 -2.50 -18.33 -3.47
CA LEU A 14 -2.90 -17.04 -2.91
C LEU A 14 -1.84 -16.48 -1.97
N ALA A 15 -1.30 -17.30 -1.07
CA ALA A 15 -0.25 -16.90 -0.14
C ALA A 15 1.04 -16.50 -0.87
N ILE A 16 1.49 -17.29 -1.84
CA ILE A 16 2.69 -17.01 -2.64
C ILE A 16 2.49 -15.75 -3.48
N ALA A 17 1.36 -15.63 -4.19
CA ALA A 17 1.07 -14.46 -5.01
C ALA A 17 1.00 -13.17 -4.18
N GLY A 18 0.33 -13.22 -3.02
CA GLY A 18 0.31 -12.12 -2.07
C GLY A 18 1.71 -11.76 -1.56
N GLY A 19 2.51 -12.76 -1.16
CA GLY A 19 3.87 -12.57 -0.69
C GLY A 19 4.79 -11.94 -1.75
N ILE A 20 4.81 -12.48 -2.97
CA ILE A 20 5.56 -11.91 -4.11
C ILE A 20 5.09 -10.49 -4.40
N GLY A 21 3.78 -10.26 -4.40
CA GLY A 21 3.20 -8.94 -4.58
C GLY A 21 3.67 -7.94 -3.52
N THR A 22 3.79 -8.36 -2.26
CA THR A 22 4.35 -7.53 -1.19
C THR A 22 5.83 -7.22 -1.41
N PHE A 23 6.65 -8.17 -1.90
CA PHE A 23 8.04 -7.89 -2.26
C PHE A 23 8.16 -6.87 -3.40
N ILE A 24 7.31 -6.99 -4.43
CA ILE A 24 7.22 -5.99 -5.51
C ILE A 24 6.82 -4.63 -4.95
N TRP A 25 5.87 -4.59 -4.02
CA TRP A 25 5.45 -3.36 -3.35
C TRP A 25 6.58 -2.68 -2.58
N ILE A 26 7.45 -3.43 -1.89
CA ILE A 26 8.62 -2.86 -1.21
C ILE A 26 9.55 -2.15 -2.21
N GLY A 27 9.77 -2.76 -3.39
CA GLY A 27 10.52 -2.12 -4.47
C GLY A 27 9.86 -0.82 -4.96
N LEU A 28 8.52 -0.82 -5.09
CA LEU A 28 7.75 0.38 -5.44
C LEU A 28 7.88 1.47 -4.36
N VAL A 29 7.82 1.11 -3.08
CA VAL A 29 8.03 2.07 -1.97
C VAL A 29 9.44 2.66 -2.04
N ALA A 30 10.48 1.85 -2.30
CA ALA A 30 11.84 2.36 -2.45
C ALA A 30 11.96 3.37 -3.62
N TYR A 31 11.27 3.10 -4.74
CA TYR A 31 11.18 4.04 -5.86
C TYR A 31 10.44 5.33 -5.46
N LEU A 32 9.27 5.23 -4.83
CA LEU A 32 8.48 6.41 -4.41
C LEU A 32 9.23 7.24 -3.36
N LYS A 33 9.89 6.58 -2.40
CA LYS A 33 10.77 7.20 -1.39
C LYS A 33 11.84 8.07 -2.05
N SER A 34 12.48 7.56 -3.08
CA SER A 34 13.62 8.24 -3.72
C SER A 34 13.16 9.37 -4.64
N LYS A 35 12.02 9.19 -5.31
CA LYS A 35 11.60 10.08 -6.40
C LYS A 35 10.56 11.13 -6.00
N TRP A 36 9.57 10.77 -5.19
CA TRP A 36 8.36 11.58 -5.02
C TRP A 36 8.00 11.89 -3.58
N LEU A 37 8.45 11.06 -2.62
CA LEU A 37 8.13 11.25 -1.22
C LEU A 37 8.68 12.58 -0.65
N PRO A 38 9.91 13.03 -0.98
CA PRO A 38 10.39 14.34 -0.52
C PRO A 38 9.56 15.52 -1.04
N LEU A 39 9.08 15.43 -2.29
CA LEU A 39 8.21 16.45 -2.87
C LEU A 39 6.86 16.52 -2.14
N LEU A 40 6.32 15.37 -1.75
CA LEU A 40 5.09 15.32 -0.98
C LEU A 40 5.27 15.91 0.41
N GLU A 41 6.39 15.63 1.06
CA GLU A 41 6.73 16.22 2.35
C GLU A 41 6.90 17.76 2.24
N ASP A 42 7.40 18.27 1.11
CA ASP A 42 7.44 19.72 0.85
C ASP A 42 6.05 20.33 0.72
N ILE A 43 5.14 19.66 0.01
CA ILE A 43 3.81 20.22 -0.31
C ILE A 43 2.82 20.02 0.84
N LEU A 44 2.84 18.86 1.48
CA LEU A 44 1.82 18.43 2.45
C LEU A 44 2.25 18.67 3.90
N ASP A 45 3.54 18.48 4.19
CA ASP A 45 4.10 18.53 5.56
C ASP A 45 5.08 19.70 5.75
N ASP A 46 4.93 20.77 4.96
CA ASP A 46 5.67 22.03 5.10
C ASP A 46 7.21 21.83 5.16
N GLY A 47 7.72 20.84 4.41
CA GLY A 47 9.14 20.53 4.30
C GLY A 47 9.67 19.51 5.32
N VAL A 48 8.84 19.01 6.24
CA VAL A 48 9.28 18.04 7.26
C VAL A 48 9.56 16.67 6.65
N ARG A 49 10.84 16.26 6.67
CA ARG A 49 11.32 14.97 6.15
C ARG A 49 11.18 13.85 7.19
N PHE A 50 9.98 13.31 7.37
CA PHE A 50 9.73 12.21 8.30
C PHE A 50 9.62 10.85 7.60
N TYR A 51 8.77 10.75 6.58
CA TYR A 51 8.53 9.52 5.83
C TYR A 51 9.70 9.15 4.92
N SER A 52 10.47 10.12 4.42
CA SER A 52 11.63 9.82 3.56
C SER A 52 12.89 9.39 4.31
N LEU A 53 12.90 9.39 5.66
CA LEU A 53 14.08 9.07 6.48
C LEU A 53 14.61 7.65 6.25
N ASN A 54 13.72 6.66 6.26
CA ASN A 54 14.08 5.25 6.06
C ASN A 54 12.96 4.51 5.34
N ILE A 55 13.23 3.28 4.91
CA ILE A 55 12.27 2.50 4.12
C ILE A 55 11.00 2.14 4.89
N PHE A 56 11.11 1.94 6.21
CA PHE A 56 9.97 1.60 7.07
C PHE A 56 8.98 2.77 7.14
N PHE A 57 9.48 3.99 7.43
CA PHE A 57 8.65 5.19 7.39
C PHE A 57 8.19 5.53 5.97
N ALA A 58 8.97 5.21 4.94
CA ALA A 58 8.52 5.44 3.57
C ALA A 58 7.28 4.58 3.25
N GLY A 59 7.23 3.34 3.73
CA GLY A 59 6.05 2.48 3.60
C GLY A 59 4.81 3.12 4.24
N THR A 60 4.93 3.61 5.47
CA THR A 60 3.80 4.27 6.17
C THR A 60 3.40 5.57 5.47
N GLY A 61 4.35 6.37 5.02
CA GLY A 61 4.09 7.60 4.27
C GLY A 61 3.38 7.37 2.94
N VAL A 62 3.82 6.35 2.18
CA VAL A 62 3.16 5.96 0.92
C VAL A 62 1.69 5.60 1.18
N LEU A 63 1.40 4.81 2.22
CA LEU A 63 0.04 4.45 2.56
C LEU A 63 -0.77 5.66 3.06
N GLN A 64 -0.20 6.49 3.93
CA GLN A 64 -0.88 7.68 4.45
C GLN A 64 -1.25 8.67 3.34
N TYR A 65 -0.28 9.07 2.51
CA TYR A 65 -0.56 10.04 1.44
C TYR A 65 -1.54 9.48 0.41
N ALA A 66 -1.50 8.19 0.11
CA ALA A 66 -2.51 7.56 -0.72
C ALA A 66 -3.92 7.72 -0.15
N THR A 67 -4.11 7.55 1.16
CA THR A 67 -5.43 7.78 1.79
C THR A 67 -5.88 9.24 1.75
N VAL A 68 -4.94 10.20 1.82
CA VAL A 68 -5.23 11.63 1.64
C VAL A 68 -5.72 11.93 0.22
N PHE A 69 -5.17 11.28 -0.79
CA PHE A 69 -5.62 11.42 -2.19
C PHE A 69 -6.95 10.71 -2.45
N LEU A 70 -7.18 9.55 -1.83
CA LEU A 70 -8.40 8.76 -2.01
C LEU A 70 -9.63 9.36 -1.31
N TRP A 71 -9.46 9.85 -0.08
CA TRP A 71 -10.61 10.18 0.78
C TRP A 71 -10.53 11.61 1.32
N PRO A 72 -11.50 12.48 0.97
CA PRO A 72 -11.61 13.82 1.55
C PRO A 72 -11.64 13.85 3.09
N PHE A 73 -12.19 12.83 3.74
CA PHE A 73 -12.20 12.71 5.20
C PHE A 73 -10.78 12.58 5.77
N HIS A 74 -9.93 11.73 5.19
CA HIS A 74 -8.54 11.60 5.60
C HIS A 74 -7.77 12.90 5.34
N ALA A 75 -7.97 13.51 4.17
CA ALA A 75 -7.35 14.79 3.84
C ALA A 75 -7.74 15.88 4.85
N LYS A 76 -9.02 15.95 5.25
CA LYS A 76 -9.50 16.88 6.28
C LYS A 76 -8.88 16.58 7.65
N ARG A 77 -8.84 15.32 8.06
CA ARG A 77 -8.28 14.88 9.35
C ARG A 77 -6.81 15.27 9.51
N TYR A 78 -6.03 15.20 8.43
CA TYR A 78 -4.62 15.55 8.42
C TYR A 78 -4.35 17.02 8.05
N GLY A 79 -5.38 17.85 7.86
CA GLY A 79 -5.19 19.26 7.46
C GLY A 79 -4.63 19.45 6.05
N MET A 80 -4.78 18.45 5.18
CA MET A 80 -4.19 18.40 3.83
C MET A 80 -5.23 18.56 2.71
N ILE A 81 -6.47 18.95 3.04
CA ILE A 81 -7.58 18.98 2.07
C ILE A 81 -7.34 19.95 0.90
N GLU A 82 -6.76 21.12 1.18
CA GLU A 82 -6.37 22.10 0.17
C GLU A 82 -4.95 21.82 -0.35
N LYS A 83 -4.02 21.41 0.53
CA LYS A 83 -2.62 21.17 0.16
C LYS A 83 -2.48 20.09 -0.92
N ARG A 84 -3.32 19.05 -0.89
CA ARG A 84 -3.26 17.95 -1.86
C ARG A 84 -3.55 18.37 -3.30
N ASP A 85 -4.24 19.49 -3.51
CA ASP A 85 -4.54 19.98 -4.87
C ASP A 85 -3.30 20.58 -5.55
N ASN A 86 -2.28 20.94 -4.77
CA ASN A 86 -0.97 21.36 -5.27
C ASN A 86 -0.08 20.19 -5.71
N VAL A 87 -0.46 18.95 -5.38
CA VAL A 87 0.29 17.75 -5.79
C VAL A 87 -0.10 17.39 -7.23
N PRO A 88 0.86 17.25 -8.17
CA PRO A 88 0.55 16.83 -9.53
C PRO A 88 -0.24 15.52 -9.58
N LYS A 89 -1.35 15.50 -10.34
CA LYS A 89 -2.26 14.33 -10.41
C LYS A 89 -1.56 13.02 -10.78
N HIS A 90 -0.52 13.08 -11.62
CA HIS A 90 0.23 11.88 -12.00
C HIS A 90 1.00 11.27 -10.82
N ILE A 91 1.46 12.08 -9.87
CA ILE A 91 2.13 11.63 -8.65
C ILE A 91 1.10 11.03 -7.69
N GLN A 92 -0.04 11.71 -7.50
CA GLN A 92 -1.12 11.17 -6.66
C GLN A 92 -1.52 9.75 -7.09
N LYS A 93 -1.67 9.53 -8.41
CA LYS A 93 -2.00 8.22 -8.98
C LYS A 93 -0.99 7.13 -8.62
N TRP A 94 0.31 7.43 -8.55
CA TRP A 94 1.33 6.45 -8.15
C TRP A 94 1.15 5.99 -6.70
N PHE A 95 0.82 6.91 -5.79
CA PHE A 95 0.59 6.60 -4.38
C PHE A 95 -0.70 5.80 -4.20
N VAL A 96 -1.77 6.20 -4.89
CA VAL A 96 -3.02 5.45 -4.92
C VAL A 96 -2.82 4.04 -5.48
N PHE A 97 -2.06 3.89 -6.57
CA PHE A 97 -1.72 2.58 -7.13
C PHE A 97 -0.95 1.73 -6.12
N ALA A 98 0.08 2.29 -5.47
CA ALA A 98 0.85 1.57 -4.46
C ALA A 98 -0.02 1.11 -3.29
N PHE A 99 -0.98 1.94 -2.86
CA PHE A 99 -1.94 1.57 -1.82
C PHE A 99 -2.86 0.44 -2.26
N CYS A 100 -3.51 0.56 -3.42
CA CYS A 100 -4.39 -0.49 -3.93
C CYS A 100 -3.64 -1.81 -4.13
N TRP A 101 -2.42 -1.75 -4.66
CA TRP A 101 -1.56 -2.91 -4.81
C TRP A 101 -1.26 -3.60 -3.47
N PHE A 102 -0.87 -2.83 -2.46
CA PHE A 102 -0.63 -3.35 -1.11
C PHE A 102 -1.89 -4.00 -0.51
N MET A 103 -3.03 -3.32 -0.61
CA MET A 103 -4.31 -3.84 -0.11
C MET A 103 -4.73 -5.11 -0.82
N SER A 104 -4.51 -5.22 -2.14
CA SER A 104 -4.75 -6.46 -2.89
C SER A 104 -3.83 -7.59 -2.42
N CYS A 105 -2.54 -7.33 -2.20
CA CYS A 105 -1.62 -8.34 -1.65
C CYS A 105 -2.07 -8.82 -0.27
N GLY A 106 -2.44 -7.88 0.61
CA GLY A 106 -3.00 -8.18 1.93
C GLY A 106 -4.28 -9.00 1.86
N ALA A 107 -5.18 -8.68 0.92
CA ALA A 107 -6.41 -9.43 0.70
C ALA A 107 -6.16 -10.87 0.23
N LEU A 108 -5.17 -11.11 -0.63
CA LEU A 108 -4.79 -12.46 -1.06
C LEU A 108 -4.27 -13.30 0.11
N ILE A 109 -3.38 -12.73 0.94
CA ILE A 109 -2.84 -13.40 2.13
C ILE A 109 -3.96 -13.66 3.15
N ALA A 110 -4.82 -12.66 3.39
CA ALA A 110 -5.95 -12.81 4.31
C ALA A 110 -6.94 -13.87 3.83
N ALA A 111 -7.26 -13.90 2.53
CA ALA A 111 -8.12 -14.94 1.94
C ALA A 111 -7.51 -16.34 2.13
N SER A 112 -6.20 -16.50 1.89
CA SER A 112 -5.51 -17.75 2.18
C SER A 112 -5.64 -18.15 3.65
N ALA A 113 -5.40 -17.24 4.59
CA ALA A 113 -5.48 -17.52 6.03
C ALA A 113 -6.90 -17.85 6.49
N ILE A 114 -7.91 -17.16 5.95
CA ILE A 114 -9.33 -17.43 6.22
C ILE A 114 -9.69 -18.84 5.74
N MET A 115 -9.21 -19.24 4.55
CA MET A 115 -9.44 -20.60 4.05
C MET A 115 -8.79 -21.67 4.93
N VAL A 116 -7.54 -21.47 5.41
CA VAL A 116 -6.90 -22.39 6.40
C VAL A 116 -7.85 -22.64 7.56
N LYS A 117 -8.39 -21.55 8.13
CA LYS A 117 -9.25 -21.60 9.31
C LYS A 117 -10.63 -22.21 9.04
N ILE A 118 -11.24 -21.95 7.89
CA ILE A 118 -12.59 -22.46 7.56
C ILE A 118 -12.56 -23.96 7.29
N TYR A 119 -11.49 -24.45 6.66
CA TYR A 119 -11.39 -25.85 6.22
C TYR A 119 -10.58 -26.74 7.18
N ASP A 120 -10.19 -26.22 8.36
CA ASP A 120 -9.33 -26.90 9.35
C ASP A 120 -8.11 -27.59 8.70
N LEU A 121 -7.45 -26.85 7.80
CA LEU A 121 -6.27 -27.28 7.04
C LEU A 121 -4.95 -26.95 7.75
#